data_AF-A0A6G3SR13-F1
#
_entry.id   AF-A0A6G3SR13-F1
#
_cell.length_a   1.000
_cell.length_b   1.000
_cell.length_c   1.000
_cell.angle_alpha   90.00
_cell.angle_beta   90.00
_cell.angle_gamma   90.00
#
_symmetry.space_group_name_H-M   'P 1'
#
loop_
_entity.id
_entity.type
_entity.pdbx_description
1 polymer ?
#
loop_
_entity_poly.entity_id
_entity_poly.type
_entity_poly.pdbx_seq_one_letter_code
_entity_poly.pdbx_strand_id
1 'polypeptide(L)'
;LDGAVRRLDLLVDDSDGVVLGRLRIPAPAPPPGPGSAHSGVTAVWDTCRSLMTSLVRPAPVAATTHPGTHRLRIEADGVLLSDLDTPVRGISVTSQGGGGLADVVVRTASGEDVTAEAKAVTVSGADFRYRADIQTGGPVRTRTWTVRAGAWGLMLPGPASAAGTAGARW
;
A
#
# COMPACT_ATOMS: atom_id res chain seq x y z
N LEU A 1 -30.63 -1.73 -16.07
CA LEU A 1 -29.20 -1.38 -16.22
C LEU A 1 -28.55 -2.59 -16.84
N ASP A 2 -28.15 -2.52 -18.12
CA ASP A 2 -27.42 -3.61 -18.77
C ASP A 2 -25.96 -3.52 -18.31
N GLY A 3 -25.63 -4.26 -17.25
CA GLY A 3 -24.32 -4.25 -16.63
C GLY A 3 -23.77 -5.66 -16.46
N ALA A 4 -22.44 -5.78 -16.55
CA ALA A 4 -21.73 -7.02 -16.28
C ALA A 4 -20.90 -6.87 -14.99
N VAL A 5 -20.94 -7.91 -14.14
CA VAL A 5 -20.08 -7.96 -12.95
C VAL A 5 -18.67 -8.32 -13.38
N ARG A 6 -17.70 -7.44 -13.08
CA ARG A 6 -16.27 -7.74 -13.19
C ARG A 6 -15.71 -8.05 -11.82
N ARG A 7 -15.11 -9.23 -11.69
CA ARG A 7 -14.39 -9.63 -10.49
C ARG A 7 -13.00 -9.01 -10.47
N LEU A 8 -12.59 -8.58 -9.29
CA LEU A 8 -11.31 -7.93 -9.02
C LEU A 8 -10.68 -8.54 -7.78
N ASP A 9 -9.36 -8.58 -7.79
CA ASP A 9 -8.53 -9.08 -6.71
C ASP A 9 -8.26 -7.97 -5.69
N LEU A 10 -8.32 -8.31 -4.40
CA LEU A 10 -8.06 -7.39 -3.29
C LEU A 10 -6.74 -7.72 -2.61
N LEU A 11 -6.00 -6.71 -2.17
CA LEU A 11 -4.94 -6.92 -1.16
C LEU A 11 -5.56 -6.70 0.22
N VAL A 12 -5.44 -7.68 1.10
CA VAL A 12 -5.98 -7.64 2.47
C VAL A 12 -4.85 -7.83 3.46
N ASP A 13 -4.76 -6.92 4.42
CA ASP A 13 -3.75 -6.98 5.47
C ASP A 13 -4.18 -7.86 6.65
N ASP A 14 -3.22 -8.29 7.47
CA ASP A 14 -3.47 -9.14 8.64
C ASP A 14 -4.23 -8.43 9.80
N SER A 15 -4.65 -7.17 9.61
CA SER A 15 -5.60 -6.43 10.46
C SER A 15 -6.92 -6.15 9.76
N ASP A 16 -7.23 -6.95 8.73
CA ASP A 16 -8.43 -6.87 7.89
C ASP A 16 -8.55 -5.57 7.06
N GLY A 17 -7.48 -4.78 6.95
CA GLY A 17 -7.42 -3.61 6.08
C GLY A 17 -7.40 -4.02 4.61
N VAL A 18 -8.14 -3.31 3.76
CA VAL A 18 -8.27 -3.62 2.31
C VAL A 18 -7.60 -2.55 1.47
N VAL A 19 -6.88 -2.97 0.43
CA VAL A 19 -6.30 -2.13 -0.62
C VAL A 19 -6.86 -2.55 -1.98
N LEU A 20 -7.43 -1.58 -2.70
CA LEU A 20 -8.02 -1.75 -4.03
C LEU A 20 -7.03 -1.41 -5.13
N GLY A 21 -6.24 -0.35 -4.94
CA GLY A 21 -5.33 0.18 -5.96
C GLY A 21 -3.87 -0.08 -5.62
N ARG A 22 -3.32 0.71 -4.71
CA ARG A 22 -1.88 0.72 -4.42
C ARG A 22 -1.59 0.86 -2.94
N LEU A 23 -0.78 -0.08 -2.45
CA LEU A 23 -0.06 0.03 -1.19
C LEU A 23 1.29 0.71 -1.43
N ARG A 24 1.72 1.56 -0.50
CA ARG A 24 3.07 2.15 -0.50
C ARG A 24 3.64 2.38 0.89
N ILE A 25 4.94 2.18 1.01
CA ILE A 25 5.77 2.51 2.18
C ILE A 25 7.00 3.28 1.68
N PRO A 26 7.37 4.41 2.29
CA PRO A 26 6.64 5.09 3.36
C PRO A 26 5.29 5.66 2.87
N ALA A 27 4.36 5.88 3.79
CA ALA A 27 3.21 6.72 3.52
C ALA A 27 3.69 8.13 3.10
N PRO A 28 3.13 8.74 2.04
CA PRO A 28 3.45 10.11 1.67
C PRO A 28 3.12 11.06 2.81
N ALA A 29 3.95 12.08 3.02
CA ALA A 29 3.61 13.18 3.91
C ALA A 29 2.31 13.85 3.42
N PRO A 30 1.38 14.20 4.32
CA PRO A 30 0.23 15.01 3.93
C PRO A 30 0.74 16.34 3.34
N PRO A 31 0.06 16.88 2.30
CA PRO A 31 0.41 18.18 1.77
C PRO A 31 0.30 19.24 2.90
N PRO A 32 1.18 20.24 2.95
CA PRO A 32 1.04 21.34 3.89
C PRO A 32 -0.24 22.13 3.52
N GLY A 33 -1.30 21.96 4.31
CA GLY A 33 -2.57 22.65 4.15
C GLY A 33 -2.91 23.50 5.37
N PRO A 34 -3.61 24.63 5.22
CA PRO A 34 -4.11 25.39 6.35
C PRO A 34 -5.22 24.59 7.05
N GLY A 35 -4.93 24.09 8.25
CA GLY A 35 -5.91 23.62 9.25
C GLY A 35 -7.01 22.68 8.74
N SER A 36 -6.68 21.40 8.51
CA SER A 36 -7.73 20.37 8.43
C SER A 36 -8.27 20.11 9.84
N ALA A 37 -9.44 20.68 10.13
CA ALA A 37 -10.26 20.34 11.28
C ALA A 37 -10.59 18.84 11.23
N HIS A 38 -9.97 18.05 12.12
CA HIS A 38 -10.28 16.65 12.30
C HIS A 38 -11.63 16.57 13.01
N SER A 39 -12.64 16.02 12.32
CA SER A 39 -13.98 15.80 12.88
C SER A 39 -13.88 15.04 14.22
N GLY A 40 -14.49 15.63 15.24
CA GLY A 40 -14.23 15.35 16.65
C GLY A 40 -14.69 13.97 17.10
N VAL A 41 -13.70 13.09 17.34
CA VAL A 41 -13.64 12.04 18.39
C VAL A 41 -12.21 11.46 18.42
N THR A 42 -11.48 11.46 17.30
CA THR A 42 -10.11 10.89 17.20
C THR A 42 -8.99 11.83 17.64
N ALA A 43 -9.21 13.15 17.59
CA ALA A 43 -8.18 14.16 17.88
C ALA A 43 -7.69 14.14 19.35
N VAL A 44 -8.55 13.82 20.31
CA VAL A 44 -8.18 13.73 21.74
C VAL A 44 -7.28 12.52 21.98
N TRP A 45 -7.59 11.39 21.34
CA TRP A 45 -6.85 10.13 21.49
C TRP A 45 -5.43 10.20 20.90
N ASP A 46 -5.24 10.94 19.80
CA ASP A 46 -3.92 11.12 19.18
C ASP A 46 -3.02 12.08 19.98
N THR A 47 -3.62 13.07 20.65
CA THR A 47 -2.88 14.01 21.52
C THR A 47 -2.34 13.32 22.77
N CYS A 48 -3.12 12.46 23.43
CA CYS A 48 -2.66 11.69 24.59
C CYS A 48 -1.54 10.71 24.24
N ARG A 49 -1.54 10.15 23.03
CA ARG A 49 -0.52 9.17 22.58
C ARG A 49 0.83 9.82 22.30
N SER A 50 0.83 11.01 21.71
CA SER A 50 2.05 11.77 21.40
C SER A 50 2.86 12.09 22.66
N LEU A 51 2.18 12.48 23.74
CA LEU A 51 2.81 12.81 25.02
C LEU A 51 3.44 11.58 25.70
N MET A 52 2.88 10.37 25.53
CA MET A 52 3.46 9.15 26.11
C MET A 52 4.74 8.70 25.38
N THR A 53 4.85 8.88 24.07
CA THR A 53 6.05 8.47 23.31
C THR A 53 7.28 9.35 23.58
N SER A 54 7.10 10.54 24.16
CA SER A 54 8.22 11.43 24.49
C SER A 54 9.03 10.98 25.72
N LEU A 55 8.55 10.02 26.49
CA LEU A 55 9.16 9.63 27.78
C LEU A 55 10.08 8.41 27.70
N VAL A 56 10.28 7.81 26.51
CA VAL A 56 11.10 6.60 26.35
C VAL A 56 12.02 6.71 25.12
N ARG A 57 12.78 7.80 25.02
CA ARG A 57 13.81 7.94 23.97
C ARG A 57 15.21 7.75 24.57
N PRO A 58 15.86 6.59 24.40
CA PRO A 58 17.30 6.49 24.58
C PRO A 58 18.02 7.33 23.51
N ALA A 59 19.18 7.88 23.87
CA ALA A 59 19.99 8.75 23.02
C ALA A 59 20.41 8.05 21.70
N PRO A 60 20.25 8.69 20.53
CA PRO A 60 20.62 8.06 19.26
C PRO A 60 22.13 8.06 19.08
N VAL A 61 22.71 6.86 18.94
CA VAL A 61 24.01 6.67 18.28
C VAL A 61 23.80 7.07 16.81
N ALA A 62 24.61 8.01 16.31
CA ALA A 62 24.45 8.59 14.99
C ALA A 62 24.72 7.57 13.87
N ALA A 63 23.69 6.81 13.47
CA ALA A 63 23.67 6.13 12.18
C ALA A 63 23.44 7.18 11.08
N THR A 64 24.26 7.14 10.04
CA THR A 64 24.08 7.90 8.79
C THR A 64 22.77 7.48 8.13
N THR A 65 21.67 8.04 8.61
CA THR A 65 20.34 7.80 8.06
C THR A 65 20.28 8.62 6.79
N HIS A 66 20.33 7.98 5.62
CA HIS A 66 20.09 8.69 4.38
C HIS A 66 18.64 9.19 4.44
N PRO A 67 18.39 10.52 4.34
CA PRO A 67 17.04 11.05 4.38
C PRO A 67 16.20 10.34 3.32
N GLY A 68 15.06 9.76 3.74
CA GLY A 68 14.17 9.03 2.83
C GLY A 68 14.57 7.58 2.54
N THR A 69 15.42 6.95 3.38
CA THR A 69 15.63 5.50 3.36
C THR A 69 15.17 4.84 4.66
N HIS A 70 14.79 3.57 4.55
CA HIS A 70 14.21 2.76 5.61
C HIS A 70 14.91 1.40 5.66
N ARG A 71 15.23 0.92 6.86
CA ARG A 71 15.72 -0.45 7.07
C ARG A 71 14.51 -1.36 7.27
N LEU A 72 14.09 -2.00 6.19
CA LEU A 72 12.94 -2.89 6.15
C LEU A 72 13.36 -4.23 5.57
N ARG A 73 12.88 -5.30 6.18
CA ARG A 73 12.90 -6.63 5.62
C ARG A 73 11.62 -6.82 4.82
N ILE A 74 11.75 -7.25 3.57
CA ILE A 74 10.63 -7.43 2.63
C ILE A 74 10.69 -8.85 2.11
N GLU A 75 9.61 -9.59 2.34
CA GLU A 75 9.42 -10.95 1.85
C GLU A 75 8.20 -11.04 0.94
N ALA A 76 8.33 -11.74 -0.18
CA ALA A 76 7.29 -12.01 -1.16
C ALA A 76 7.11 -13.53 -1.27
N ASP A 77 5.95 -14.05 -0.88
CA ASP A 77 5.67 -15.50 -0.79
C ASP A 77 6.74 -16.27 0.02
N GLY A 78 7.30 -15.62 1.05
CA GLY A 78 8.39 -16.14 1.89
C GLY A 78 9.80 -15.99 1.30
N VAL A 79 9.94 -15.48 0.08
CA VAL A 79 11.23 -15.18 -0.56
C VAL A 79 11.70 -13.78 -0.17
N LEU A 80 12.93 -13.67 0.32
CA LEU A 80 13.53 -12.40 0.73
C LEU A 80 13.89 -11.51 -0.47
N LEU A 81 13.27 -10.33 -0.56
CA LEU A 81 13.57 -9.32 -1.59
C LEU A 81 14.57 -8.27 -1.09
N SER A 82 14.53 -7.96 0.21
CA SER A 82 15.42 -7.00 0.87
C SER A 82 15.51 -7.35 2.35
N ASP A 83 16.71 -7.28 2.93
CA ASP A 83 16.92 -7.45 4.37
C ASP A 83 17.23 -6.13 5.07
N LEU A 84 17.22 -6.13 6.41
CA LEU A 84 17.42 -4.96 7.27
C LEU A 84 18.77 -4.26 7.08
N ASP A 85 19.77 -4.96 6.54
CA ASP A 85 21.11 -4.40 6.29
C ASP A 85 21.16 -3.52 5.03
N THR A 86 20.22 -3.70 4.10
CA THR A 86 20.15 -2.93 2.86
C THR A 86 19.01 -1.91 2.94
N PRO A 87 19.31 -0.60 3.09
CA PRO A 87 18.26 0.40 3.17
C PRO A 87 17.48 0.53 1.85
N VAL A 88 16.14 0.57 1.97
CA VAL A 88 15.22 0.80 0.85
C VAL A 88 14.68 2.22 0.89
N ARG A 89 14.46 2.84 -0.27
CA ARG A 89 13.74 4.12 -0.37
C ARG A 89 12.23 3.94 -0.24
N GLY A 90 11.72 2.77 -0.63
CA GLY A 90 10.32 2.43 -0.44
C GLY A 90 9.93 1.13 -1.12
N ILE A 91 8.68 0.76 -0.94
CA ILE A 91 8.02 -0.37 -1.59
C ILE A 91 6.64 0.08 -2.08
N SER A 92 6.24 -0.40 -3.26
CA SER A 92 4.86 -0.35 -3.73
C SER A 92 4.35 -1.73 -4.07
N VAL A 93 3.09 -1.99 -3.73
CA VAL A 93 2.40 -3.23 -4.09
C VAL A 93 1.07 -2.89 -4.76
N THR A 94 0.81 -3.52 -5.90
CA THR A 94 -0.44 -3.34 -6.68
C THR A 94 -1.02 -4.68 -7.07
N SER A 95 -2.31 -4.87 -6.81
CA SER A 95 -3.04 -6.04 -7.30
C SER A 95 -3.12 -6.00 -8.83
N GLN A 96 -2.85 -7.13 -9.50
CA GLN A 96 -2.92 -7.21 -10.98
C GLN A 96 -4.37 -7.22 -11.51
N GLY A 97 -5.36 -7.33 -10.61
CA GLY A 97 -6.78 -7.27 -10.96
C GLY A 97 -7.37 -8.59 -11.50
N GLY A 98 -6.55 -9.63 -11.66
CA GLY A 98 -6.94 -11.00 -11.94
C GLY A 98 -5.73 -11.93 -11.85
N GLY A 99 -5.95 -13.21 -11.51
CA GLY A 99 -4.88 -14.21 -11.37
C GLY A 99 -4.35 -14.40 -9.95
N GLY A 100 -4.78 -13.58 -8.99
CA GLY A 100 -4.46 -13.74 -7.57
C GLY A 100 -3.03 -13.36 -7.20
N LEU A 101 -2.39 -12.50 -8.00
CA LEU A 101 -1.03 -12.00 -7.79
C LEU A 101 -1.01 -10.48 -7.66
N ALA A 102 0.01 -9.99 -6.98
CA ALA A 102 0.33 -8.57 -6.89
C ALA A 102 1.74 -8.32 -7.40
N ASP A 103 1.91 -7.21 -8.13
CA ASP A 103 3.21 -6.67 -8.48
C ASP A 103 3.82 -6.01 -7.24
N VAL A 104 5.05 -6.38 -6.93
CA VAL A 104 5.85 -5.83 -5.85
C VAL A 104 7.04 -5.12 -6.47
N VAL A 105 7.23 -3.85 -6.11
CA VAL A 105 8.39 -3.06 -6.53
C VAL A 105 9.07 -2.51 -5.29
N VAL A 106 10.31 -2.91 -5.06
CA VAL A 106 11.17 -2.41 -3.98
C VAL A 106 12.19 -1.46 -4.57
N ARG A 107 12.10 -0.19 -4.19
CA ARG A 107 13.05 0.84 -4.60
C ARG A 107 14.23 0.86 -3.64
N THR A 108 15.39 0.45 -4.10
CA THR A 108 16.59 0.37 -3.28
C THR A 108 17.33 1.71 -3.20
N ALA A 109 18.25 1.84 -2.23
CA ALA A 109 19.15 2.99 -2.17
C ALA A 109 20.19 3.00 -3.31
N SER A 110 20.59 1.83 -3.83
CA SER A 110 21.52 1.70 -4.97
C SER A 110 20.93 2.19 -6.28
N GLY A 111 19.60 2.22 -6.39
CA GLY A 111 18.87 2.72 -7.57
C GLY A 111 18.45 1.63 -8.55
N GLU A 112 18.83 0.38 -8.30
CA GLU A 112 18.29 -0.78 -9.00
C GLU A 112 17.04 -1.27 -8.27
N ASP A 113 15.88 -1.18 -8.93
CA ASP A 113 14.61 -1.62 -8.34
C ASP A 113 14.49 -3.14 -8.42
N VAL A 114 14.07 -3.77 -7.32
CA VAL A 114 13.78 -5.21 -7.29
C VAL A 114 12.28 -5.39 -7.53
N THR A 115 11.92 -6.23 -8.50
CA THR A 115 10.52 -6.54 -8.83
C THR A 115 10.19 -8.01 -8.55
N ALA A 116 8.96 -8.27 -8.14
CA ALA A 116 8.45 -9.63 -7.94
C ALA A 116 6.93 -9.66 -8.14
N GLU A 117 6.39 -10.84 -8.47
CA GLU A 117 4.96 -11.13 -8.39
C GLU A 117 4.71 -12.05 -7.20
N ALA A 118 3.71 -11.75 -6.37
CA ALA A 118 3.48 -12.51 -5.14
C ALA A 118 2.01 -12.57 -4.73
N LYS A 119 1.65 -13.62 -3.99
CA LYS A 119 0.33 -13.74 -3.34
C LYS A 119 0.31 -13.10 -1.96
N ALA A 120 1.45 -13.08 -1.27
CA ALA A 120 1.60 -12.48 0.04
C ALA A 120 2.91 -11.68 0.12
N VAL A 121 2.83 -10.49 0.74
CA VAL A 121 3.98 -9.63 0.99
C VAL A 121 4.04 -9.31 2.47
N THR A 122 5.16 -9.61 3.10
CA THR A 122 5.43 -9.28 4.50
C THR A 122 6.50 -8.21 4.56
N VAL A 123 6.21 -7.12 5.27
CA VAL A 123 7.17 -6.06 5.56
C VAL A 123 7.39 -5.99 7.05
N SER A 124 8.65 -6.06 7.49
CA SER A 124 9.03 -5.95 8.89
C SER A 124 10.25 -5.06 9.09
N GLY A 125 10.46 -4.55 10.31
CA GLY A 125 11.65 -3.75 10.65
C GLY A 125 11.34 -2.68 11.70
N ALA A 126 11.97 -1.51 11.53
CA ALA A 126 11.64 -0.34 12.34
C ALA A 126 10.18 0.11 12.13
N ASP A 127 9.62 0.85 13.09
CA ASP A 127 8.25 1.37 13.00
C ASP A 127 8.04 2.14 11.68
N PHE A 128 7.09 1.69 10.86
CA PHE A 128 6.77 2.30 9.57
C PHE A 128 5.28 2.62 9.44
N ARG A 129 4.99 3.64 8.62
CA ARG A 129 3.63 3.96 8.17
C ARG A 129 3.49 3.57 6.70
N TYR A 130 2.31 3.09 6.35
CA TYR A 130 1.96 2.73 4.98
C TYR A 130 0.75 3.51 4.52
N ARG A 131 0.58 3.65 3.22
CA ARG A 131 -0.66 4.16 2.65
C ARG A 131 -1.29 3.14 1.73
N ALA A 132 -2.47 2.69 2.13
CA ALA A 132 -3.40 1.85 1.40
C ALA A 132 -4.39 2.79 0.68
N ASP A 133 -4.20 3.01 -0.62
CA ASP A 133 -5.01 3.94 -1.41
C ASP A 133 -5.06 5.34 -0.79
N ILE A 134 -6.18 5.68 -0.14
CA ILE A 134 -6.43 6.95 0.55
C ILE A 134 -6.14 6.90 2.06
N GLN A 135 -6.08 5.71 2.66
CA GLN A 135 -5.93 5.52 4.10
C GLN A 135 -4.46 5.32 4.47
N THR A 136 -4.01 6.06 5.48
CA THR A 136 -2.69 5.86 6.09
C THR A 136 -2.82 4.96 7.32
N GLY A 137 -2.05 3.89 7.38
CA GLY A 137 -1.94 2.98 8.52
C GLY A 137 -0.61 3.08 9.25
N GLY A 138 -0.55 2.50 10.45
CA GLY A 138 0.64 2.49 11.32
C GLY A 138 0.76 3.70 12.28
N PRO A 139 1.87 3.81 13.03
CA PRO A 139 3.09 3.01 12.89
C PRO A 139 2.92 1.54 13.30
N VAL A 140 3.55 0.63 12.55
CA VAL A 140 3.64 -0.81 12.86
C VAL A 140 5.06 -1.30 12.62
N ARG A 141 5.45 -2.41 13.27
CA ARG A 141 6.74 -3.09 13.04
C ARG A 141 6.68 -4.20 12.02
N THR A 142 5.50 -4.78 11.81
CA THR A 142 5.29 -5.89 10.89
C THR A 142 3.89 -5.78 10.34
N ARG A 143 3.75 -6.01 9.04
CA ARG A 143 2.45 -6.15 8.39
C ARG A 143 2.56 -7.08 7.18
N THR A 144 1.57 -7.95 7.04
CA THR A 144 1.42 -8.84 5.89
C THR A 144 0.22 -8.39 5.06
N TRP A 145 0.37 -8.33 3.74
CA TRP A 145 -0.73 -8.15 2.79
C TRP A 145 -0.84 -9.39 1.91
N THR A 146 -2.04 -9.93 1.80
CA THR A 146 -2.34 -11.13 1.01
C THR A 146 -3.36 -10.81 -0.07
N VAL A 147 -3.14 -11.30 -1.28
CA VAL A 147 -4.07 -11.20 -2.38
C VAL A 147 -5.26 -12.15 -2.17
N ARG A 148 -6.47 -11.61 -2.26
CA ARG A 148 -7.74 -12.32 -2.26
C ARG A 148 -8.32 -12.25 -3.66
N ALA A 149 -8.12 -13.32 -4.44
CA ALA A 149 -8.54 -13.39 -5.83
C ALA A 149 -10.07 -13.31 -5.97
N GLY A 150 -10.57 -12.49 -6.89
CA GLY A 150 -11.99 -12.33 -7.23
C GLY A 150 -12.89 -11.93 -6.06
N ALA A 151 -12.31 -11.41 -4.97
CA ALA A 151 -13.01 -11.14 -3.72
C ALA A 151 -13.95 -9.92 -3.80
N TRP A 152 -13.77 -9.07 -4.82
CA TRP A 152 -14.64 -7.92 -5.06
C TRP A 152 -15.30 -7.98 -6.44
N GLY A 153 -16.51 -7.45 -6.56
CA GLY A 153 -17.28 -7.37 -7.79
C GLY A 153 -17.67 -5.94 -8.08
N LEU A 154 -17.29 -5.43 -9.25
CA LEU A 154 -17.70 -4.12 -9.74
C LEU A 154 -18.68 -4.30 -10.90
N MET A 155 -19.89 -3.75 -10.78
CA MET A 155 -20.84 -3.71 -11.88
C MET A 155 -20.41 -2.63 -12.86
N LEU A 156 -19.96 -3.02 -14.05
CA LEU A 156 -19.65 -2.10 -15.14
C LEU A 156 -20.77 -2.10 -16.17
N PRO A 157 -21.00 -0.97 -16.86
CA PRO A 157 -21.85 -0.98 -18.05
C PRO A 157 -21.40 -2.06 -19.04
N GLY A 158 -22.36 -2.73 -19.67
CA GLY A 158 -22.07 -3.64 -20.77
C GLY A 158 -21.33 -2.91 -21.90
N PRO A 159 -20.50 -3.61 -22.69
CA PRO A 159 -19.92 -2.99 -23.88
C PRO A 159 -21.06 -2.44 -24.73
N ALA A 160 -20.97 -1.18 -25.15
CA ALA A 160 -21.95 -0.60 -26.04
C ALA A 160 -21.99 -1.49 -27.30
N SER A 161 -23.14 -2.10 -27.58
CA SER A 161 -23.33 -2.83 -28.83
C SER A 161 -23.02 -1.88 -29.98
N ALA A 162 -21.98 -2.17 -30.75
CA ALA A 162 -21.69 -1.48 -31.99
C ALA A 162 -22.80 -1.80 -33.00
N ALA A 163 -23.92 -1.09 -32.89
CA ALA A 163 -25.05 -1.19 -33.80
C ALA A 163 -25.18 0.12 -34.56
N GLY A 164 -24.95 0.06 -35.88
CA GLY A 164 -25.47 1.06 -36.81
C GLY A 164 -24.47 1.72 -37.76
N THR A 165 -23.67 0.97 -38.51
CA THR A 165 -23.19 1.49 -39.82
C THR A 165 -23.18 0.37 -40.86
N ALA A 166 -24.37 -0.05 -41.27
CA ALA A 166 -24.53 -0.81 -42.48
C ALA A 166 -25.78 -0.31 -43.23
N GLY A 167 -25.55 0.36 -44.34
CA GLY A 167 -26.47 0.38 -45.47
C GLY A 167 -27.48 1.53 -45.52
N ALA A 168 -27.11 2.60 -46.20
CA ALA A 168 -28.03 3.28 -47.11
C ALA A 168 -27.25 3.64 -48.38
N ARG A 169 -27.22 2.70 -49.32
CA ARG A 169 -27.04 2.98 -50.74
C ARG A 169 -28.43 3.30 -51.29
N TRP A 170 -28.61 4.47 -51.88
CA TRP A 170 -29.36 4.69 -53.13
C TRP A 170 -28.69 5.84 -53.87
#